data_AF-X6LFN8-F1
#
_entry.id   AF-X6LFN8-F1
#
_cell.length_a   1.000
_cell.length_b   1.000
_cell.length_c   1.000
_cell.angle_alpha   90.00
_cell.angle_beta   90.00
_cell.angle_gamma   90.00
#
_symmetry.space_group_name_H-M   'P 1'
#
loop_
_entity.id
_entity.type
_entity.pdbx_description
1 polymer ?
#
loop_
_entity_poly.entity_id
_entity_poly.type
_entity_poly.pdbx_seq_one_letter_code
_entity_poly.pdbx_strand_id
1 'polypeptide(L)'
;FQEITSTLTTQAKVISKTCDRLKANKRLRTLLAVVLAFGNHMNGGTKKGQAYGFDLKILTQLADIKTFDNSKNFVMYVYEFCDRNYSDVLKVVEELSPFLKRASASLFAFDVLHKGYERVVESMKEIEELTDSEEKEMYDPDDCLLSTMSTFCKAAKSSMKKLTMNVSNLEIRCKRVMKQFAFGDDHKPERIEDLFKVLWEFMESIE
;
A
#
# COMPACT_ATOMS: atom_id res chain seq x y z
N PHE A 1 1.11 14.15 -20.54
CA PHE A 1 -0.17 13.93 -19.82
C PHE A 1 -0.54 12.44 -19.70
N GLN A 2 -0.80 11.73 -20.81
CA GLN A 2 -1.29 10.34 -20.78
C GLN A 2 -0.33 9.36 -20.07
N GLU A 3 0.97 9.49 -20.30
CA GLU A 3 1.99 8.65 -19.65
C GLU A 3 1.96 8.81 -18.12
N ILE A 4 1.96 10.06 -17.64
CA ILE A 4 1.89 10.37 -16.21
C ILE A 4 0.61 9.79 -15.61
N THR A 5 -0.57 10.10 -16.17
CA THR A 5 -1.85 9.63 -15.62
C THR A 5 -1.99 8.10 -15.67
N SER A 6 -1.42 7.44 -16.67
CA SER A 6 -1.37 5.97 -16.77
C SER A 6 -0.49 5.35 -15.69
N THR A 7 0.71 5.89 -15.48
CA THR A 7 1.65 5.46 -14.42
C THR A 7 1.00 5.61 -13.04
N LEU A 8 0.41 6.77 -12.77
CA LEU A 8 -0.29 7.06 -11.52
C LEU A 8 -1.46 6.08 -11.28
N THR A 9 -2.27 5.84 -12.31
CA THR A 9 -3.39 4.89 -12.24
C THR A 9 -2.91 3.46 -11.96
N THR A 10 -1.80 3.05 -12.55
CA THR A 10 -1.23 1.70 -12.37
C THR A 10 -0.74 1.51 -10.95
N GLN A 11 -0.01 2.47 -10.39
CA GLN A 11 0.45 2.44 -9.00
C GLN A 11 -0.73 2.40 -8.02
N ALA A 12 -1.74 3.26 -8.22
CA ALA A 12 -2.94 3.27 -7.40
C ALA A 12 -3.67 1.92 -7.41
N LYS A 13 -3.73 1.25 -8.56
CA LYS A 13 -4.31 -0.10 -8.70
C LYS A 13 -3.51 -1.17 -7.95
N VAL A 14 -2.18 -1.09 -7.96
CA VAL A 14 -1.33 -2.03 -7.20
C VAL A 14 -1.64 -1.92 -5.71
N ILE A 15 -1.59 -0.72 -5.16
CA ILE A 15 -1.85 -0.47 -3.73
C ILE A 15 -3.29 -0.89 -3.37
N SER A 16 -4.29 -0.51 -4.17
CA SER A 16 -5.68 -0.89 -3.92
C SER A 16 -5.86 -2.40 -3.87
N LYS A 17 -5.28 -3.13 -4.83
CA LYS A 17 -5.37 -4.60 -4.88
C LYS A 17 -4.68 -5.25 -3.69
N THR A 18 -3.53 -4.73 -3.26
CA THR A 18 -2.82 -5.23 -2.08
C THR A 18 -3.65 -4.99 -0.81
N CYS A 19 -4.28 -3.82 -0.66
CA CYS A 19 -5.22 -3.52 0.42
C CYS A 19 -6.40 -4.51 0.47
N ASP A 20 -7.02 -4.77 -0.68
CA ASP A 20 -8.16 -5.69 -0.76
C ASP A 20 -7.77 -7.13 -0.40
N ARG A 21 -6.60 -7.58 -0.86
CA ARG A 21 -6.03 -8.90 -0.52
C ARG A 21 -5.76 -9.03 0.98
N LEU A 22 -5.09 -8.05 1.58
CA LEU A 22 -4.79 -8.06 3.01
C LEU A 22 -6.04 -8.10 3.88
N LYS A 23 -7.05 -7.31 3.52
CA LYS A 23 -8.30 -7.25 4.28
C LYS A 23 -9.04 -8.59 4.30
N ALA A 24 -9.07 -9.28 3.16
CA ALA A 24 -9.82 -10.52 2.97
C ALA A 24 -9.05 -11.79 3.35
N ASN A 25 -7.71 -11.73 3.49
CA ASN A 25 -6.90 -12.93 3.69
C ASN A 25 -7.08 -13.51 5.10
N LYS A 26 -7.79 -14.65 5.19
CA LYS A 26 -8.02 -15.37 6.44
C LYS A 26 -6.77 -16.09 6.93
N ARG A 27 -5.93 -16.59 6.02
CA ARG A 27 -4.69 -17.32 6.35
C ARG A 27 -3.70 -16.43 7.08
N LEU A 28 -3.56 -15.17 6.65
CA LEU A 28 -2.77 -14.16 7.37
C LEU A 28 -3.26 -13.98 8.80
N ARG A 29 -4.58 -13.90 9.03
CA ARG A 29 -5.14 -13.76 10.39
C ARG A 29 -4.81 -14.99 11.24
N THR A 30 -4.92 -16.19 10.67
CA THR A 30 -4.57 -17.43 11.37
C THR A 30 -3.08 -17.48 11.70
N LEU A 31 -2.21 -17.12 10.75
CA LEU A 31 -0.77 -17.08 10.97
C LEU A 31 -0.39 -16.11 12.10
N LEU A 32 -0.97 -14.90 12.10
CA LEU A 32 -0.77 -13.93 13.18
C LEU A 32 -1.31 -14.43 14.53
N ALA A 33 -2.41 -15.18 14.53
CA ALA A 33 -2.96 -15.81 15.74
C ALA A 33 -2.04 -16.91 16.29
N VAL A 34 -1.39 -17.70 15.42
CA VAL A 34 -0.37 -18.68 15.81
C VAL A 34 0.82 -17.97 16.47
N VAL A 35 1.33 -16.90 15.86
CA VAL A 35 2.41 -16.07 16.43
C VAL A 35 2.00 -15.51 17.81
N LEU A 36 0.77 -14.99 17.93
CA LEU A 36 0.24 -14.49 19.20
C LEU A 36 0.18 -15.59 20.26
N ALA A 37 -0.31 -16.78 19.90
CA ALA A 37 -0.43 -17.90 20.82
C ALA A 37 0.94 -18.35 21.37
N PHE A 38 1.94 -18.48 20.51
CA PHE A 38 3.31 -18.78 20.94
C PHE A 38 3.91 -17.66 21.78
N GLY A 39 3.74 -16.41 21.37
CA GLY A 39 4.18 -15.26 22.15
C GLY A 39 3.57 -15.24 23.55
N ASN A 40 2.28 -15.54 23.69
CA ASN A 40 1.59 -15.63 24.97
C ASN A 40 2.08 -16.78 25.84
N HIS A 41 2.39 -17.93 25.22
CA HIS A 41 2.96 -19.07 25.94
C HIS A 41 4.36 -18.75 26.46
N MET A 42 5.25 -18.24 25.59
CA MET A 42 6.64 -17.92 25.95
C MET A 42 6.75 -16.81 26.98
N ASN A 43 5.87 -15.80 26.92
CA ASN A 43 5.86 -14.68 27.85
C ASN A 43 4.93 -14.89 29.06
N GLY A 44 4.49 -16.13 29.31
CA GLY A 44 3.66 -16.48 30.46
C GLY A 44 4.29 -16.03 31.78
N GLY A 45 3.49 -15.40 32.65
CA GLY A 45 3.98 -14.86 33.93
C GLY A 45 4.68 -13.50 33.84
N THR A 46 4.85 -12.93 32.64
CA THR A 46 5.35 -11.56 32.45
C THR A 46 4.21 -10.60 32.08
N LYS A 47 4.47 -9.28 32.13
CA LYS A 47 3.53 -8.25 31.64
C LYS A 47 3.23 -8.35 30.14
N LYS A 48 4.03 -9.09 29.37
CA LYS A 48 3.85 -9.30 27.93
C LYS A 48 3.08 -10.59 27.59
N GLY A 49 2.73 -11.41 28.58
CA GLY A 49 1.84 -12.56 28.40
C GLY A 49 0.37 -12.15 28.39
N GLN A 50 -0.52 -13.08 28.00
CA GLN A 50 -1.99 -12.86 27.93
C GLN A 50 -2.40 -11.64 27.09
N ALA A 51 -1.62 -11.34 26.05
CA ALA A 51 -1.90 -10.26 25.12
C ALA A 51 -3.05 -10.63 24.17
N TYR A 52 -3.83 -9.63 23.78
CA TYR A 52 -4.88 -9.74 22.75
C TYR A 52 -4.36 -9.45 21.34
N GLY A 53 -3.14 -8.92 21.25
CA GLY A 53 -2.48 -8.53 20.00
C GLY A 53 -1.07 -8.05 20.28
N PHE A 54 -0.32 -7.77 19.22
CA PHE A 54 1.05 -7.27 19.30
C PHE A 54 1.29 -6.23 18.20
N ASP A 55 2.28 -5.38 18.40
CA ASP A 55 2.75 -4.46 17.35
C ASP A 55 3.37 -5.29 16.22
N LEU A 56 2.84 -5.17 15.00
CA LEU A 56 3.29 -5.93 13.83
C LEU A 56 4.77 -5.73 13.52
N LYS A 57 5.39 -4.64 13.97
CA LYS A 57 6.84 -4.42 13.81
C LYS A 57 7.69 -5.51 14.45
N ILE A 58 7.16 -6.24 15.44
CA ILE A 58 7.88 -7.37 16.03
C ILE A 58 8.11 -8.51 15.03
N LEU A 59 7.29 -8.62 13.99
CA LEU A 59 7.35 -9.73 13.02
C LEU A 59 8.73 -9.82 12.35
N THR A 60 9.37 -8.68 12.07
CA THR A 60 10.70 -8.63 11.45
C THR A 60 11.82 -9.03 12.41
N GLN A 61 11.55 -9.07 13.71
CA GLN A 61 12.51 -9.42 14.76
C GLN A 61 12.39 -10.88 15.20
N LEU A 62 11.35 -11.60 14.77
CA LEU A 62 11.10 -12.97 15.22
C LEU A 62 12.22 -13.94 14.78
N ALA A 63 12.87 -13.68 13.64
CA ALA A 63 13.98 -14.49 13.16
C ALA A 63 15.23 -14.42 14.06
N ASP A 64 15.34 -13.39 14.91
CA ASP A 64 16.44 -13.23 15.86
C ASP A 64 16.24 -14.04 17.14
N ILE A 65 14.99 -14.48 17.42
CA ILE A 65 14.66 -15.29 18.57
C ILE A 65 15.04 -16.74 18.25
N LYS A 66 16.06 -17.26 18.93
CA LYS A 66 16.63 -18.59 18.67
C LYS A 66 16.40 -19.54 19.82
N THR A 67 16.43 -20.83 19.51
CA THR A 67 16.56 -21.89 20.51
C THR A 67 17.89 -21.77 21.25
N PHE A 68 17.98 -22.36 22.45
CA PHE A 68 19.18 -22.29 23.31
C PHE A 68 20.45 -22.82 22.61
N ASP A 69 20.29 -23.84 21.78
CA ASP A 69 21.35 -24.47 20.97
C ASP A 69 21.60 -23.76 19.62
N ASN A 70 20.89 -22.65 19.34
CA ASN A 70 20.90 -21.92 18.08
C ASN A 70 20.58 -22.76 16.83
N SER A 71 19.94 -23.92 16.98
CA SER A 71 19.62 -24.80 15.84
C SER A 71 18.44 -24.30 15.01
N LYS A 72 17.49 -23.58 15.62
CA LYS A 72 16.31 -23.02 14.96
C LYS A 72 16.00 -21.62 15.48
N ASN A 73 15.37 -20.80 14.63
CA ASN A 73 14.74 -19.57 15.07
C ASN A 73 13.21 -19.75 15.23
N PHE A 74 12.56 -18.74 15.81
CA PHE A 74 11.13 -18.77 16.08
C PHE A 74 10.30 -18.89 14.80
N VAL A 75 10.72 -18.25 13.71
CA VAL A 75 9.98 -18.31 12.43
C VAL A 75 10.02 -19.71 11.83
N MET A 76 11.18 -20.37 11.85
CA MET A 76 11.32 -21.78 11.44
C MET A 76 10.41 -22.69 12.26
N TYR A 77 10.29 -22.44 13.58
CA TYR A 77 9.39 -23.19 14.43
C TYR A 77 7.90 -22.95 14.08
N VAL A 78 7.52 -21.70 13.79
CA VAL A 78 6.17 -21.36 13.33
C VAL A 78 5.86 -22.05 11.99
N TYR A 79 6.82 -22.06 11.05
CA TYR A 79 6.68 -22.77 9.78
C TYR A 79 6.42 -24.25 10.01
N GLU A 80 7.28 -24.94 10.78
CA GLU A 80 7.13 -26.38 11.05
C GLU A 80 5.82 -26.72 11.75
N PHE A 81 5.38 -25.86 12.68
CA PHE A 81 4.11 -26.04 13.35
C PHE A 81 2.93 -25.88 12.40
N CYS A 82 2.95 -24.84 11.56
CA CYS A 82 1.92 -24.60 10.55
C CYS A 82 1.91 -25.70 9.50
N ASP A 83 3.05 -26.18 9.02
CA ASP A 83 3.14 -27.25 8.04
C ASP A 83 2.47 -28.54 8.56
N ARG A 84 2.67 -28.87 9.84
CA ARG A 84 2.08 -30.06 10.45
C ARG A 84 0.59 -29.94 10.78
N ASN A 85 0.14 -28.77 11.22
CA ASN A 85 -1.21 -28.61 11.82
C ASN A 85 -2.16 -27.75 10.97
N TYR A 86 -1.62 -26.85 10.15
CA TYR A 86 -2.35 -25.82 9.42
C TYR A 86 -1.72 -25.57 8.04
N SER A 87 -1.38 -26.61 7.27
CA SER A 87 -0.58 -26.47 6.04
C SER A 87 -1.20 -25.50 5.01
N ASP A 88 -2.53 -25.38 4.98
CA ASP A 88 -3.23 -24.40 4.14
C ASP A 88 -2.86 -22.94 4.48
N VAL A 89 -2.49 -22.63 5.72
CA VAL A 89 -2.08 -21.29 6.16
C VAL A 89 -0.81 -20.85 5.45
N LEU A 90 0.14 -21.75 5.18
CA LEU A 90 1.41 -21.41 4.54
C LEU A 90 1.25 -20.88 3.11
N LYS A 91 0.15 -21.20 2.42
CA LYS A 91 -0.20 -20.64 1.11
C LYS A 91 -0.34 -19.11 1.14
N VAL A 92 -0.44 -18.50 2.32
CA VAL A 92 -0.44 -17.04 2.48
C VAL A 92 0.82 -16.39 1.89
N VAL A 93 1.96 -17.09 1.93
CA VAL A 93 3.25 -16.59 1.41
C VAL A 93 3.13 -16.39 -0.11
N GLU A 94 2.71 -17.42 -0.84
CA GLU A 94 2.48 -17.37 -2.28
C GLU A 94 1.40 -16.34 -2.67
N GLU A 95 0.34 -16.24 -1.87
CA GLU A 95 -0.80 -15.36 -2.16
C GLU A 95 -0.53 -13.87 -1.96
N LEU A 96 0.33 -13.53 -1.00
CA LEU A 96 0.54 -12.15 -0.57
C LEU A 96 1.93 -11.62 -0.87
N SER A 97 3.01 -12.43 -0.79
CA SER A 97 4.38 -11.92 -0.92
C SER A 97 4.59 -11.12 -2.22
N PRO A 98 4.19 -11.60 -3.42
CA PRO A 98 4.40 -10.83 -4.66
C PRO A 98 3.69 -9.47 -4.67
N PHE A 99 2.52 -9.38 -4.03
CA PHE A 99 1.72 -8.16 -3.95
C PHE A 99 2.29 -7.19 -2.91
N LEU A 100 2.74 -7.71 -1.77
CA LEU A 100 3.37 -6.93 -0.72
C LEU A 100 4.71 -6.36 -1.18
N LYS A 101 5.58 -7.19 -1.79
CA LYS A 101 6.84 -6.76 -2.40
C LYS A 101 6.66 -5.65 -3.42
N ARG A 102 5.68 -5.80 -4.31
CA ARG A 102 5.41 -4.79 -5.35
C ARG A 102 4.86 -3.50 -4.75
N ALA A 103 3.96 -3.60 -3.78
CA ALA A 103 3.34 -2.44 -3.16
C ALA A 103 4.30 -1.70 -2.22
N SER A 104 5.17 -2.41 -1.50
CA SER A 104 6.25 -1.83 -0.69
C SER A 104 7.30 -1.16 -1.58
N ALA A 105 7.68 -1.76 -2.70
CA ALA A 105 8.59 -1.11 -3.65
C ALA A 105 7.95 0.06 -4.43
N SER A 106 6.63 0.17 -4.42
CA SER A 106 5.92 1.26 -5.09
C SER A 106 6.14 2.62 -4.42
N LEU A 107 6.88 2.70 -3.30
CA LEU A 107 7.06 3.79 -2.32
C LEU A 107 7.45 5.20 -2.81
N PHE A 108 7.72 5.40 -4.10
CA PHE A 108 7.64 6.75 -4.68
C PHE A 108 6.18 7.21 -4.81
N ALA A 109 5.24 6.27 -4.82
CA ALA A 109 3.89 6.46 -5.31
C ALA A 109 3.10 7.47 -4.53
N PHE A 110 3.03 7.55 -3.19
CA PHE A 110 2.08 8.52 -2.60
C PHE A 110 2.53 9.97 -2.79
N ASP A 111 3.78 10.31 -2.45
CA ASP A 111 4.29 11.67 -2.65
C ASP A 111 4.51 12.01 -4.13
N VAL A 112 4.94 11.05 -4.98
CA VAL A 112 5.05 11.28 -6.44
C VAL A 112 3.69 11.22 -7.13
N LEU A 113 2.72 10.46 -6.62
CA LEU A 113 1.30 10.53 -7.05
C LEU A 113 0.77 11.89 -6.70
N HIS A 114 0.94 12.33 -5.45
CA HIS A 114 0.42 13.60 -4.98
C HIS A 114 1.09 14.76 -5.72
N LYS A 115 2.42 14.83 -5.75
CA LYS A 115 3.17 15.87 -6.48
C LYS A 115 3.00 15.77 -7.99
N GLY A 116 2.83 14.56 -8.54
CA GLY A 116 2.57 14.36 -9.96
C GLY A 116 1.15 14.79 -10.32
N TYR A 117 0.19 14.49 -9.46
CA TYR A 117 -1.19 14.96 -9.55
C TYR A 117 -1.26 16.48 -9.46
N GLU A 118 -0.65 17.09 -8.44
CA GLU A 118 -0.57 18.55 -8.25
C GLU A 118 0.02 19.24 -9.47
N ARG A 119 1.15 18.75 -9.99
CA ARG A 119 1.77 19.28 -11.22
C ARG A 119 0.83 19.23 -12.42
N VAL A 120 0.10 18.13 -12.61
CA VAL A 120 -0.83 18.03 -13.74
C VAL A 120 -2.05 18.94 -13.54
N VAL A 121 -2.51 19.15 -12.30
CA VAL A 121 -3.58 20.12 -11.99
C VAL A 121 -3.12 21.54 -12.28
N GLU A 122 -1.91 21.91 -11.87
CA GLU A 122 -1.34 23.24 -12.07
C GLU A 122 -1.13 23.55 -13.56
N SER A 123 -0.48 22.64 -14.30
CA SER A 123 -0.32 22.82 -15.76
C SER A 123 -1.66 22.87 -16.51
N MET A 124 -2.71 22.21 -16.01
CA MET A 124 -4.05 22.32 -16.62
C MET A 124 -4.65 23.70 -16.40
N LYS A 125 -4.47 24.27 -15.21
CA LYS A 125 -4.95 25.61 -14.89
C LYS A 125 -4.28 26.68 -15.76
N GLU A 126 -2.98 26.56 -15.99
CA GLU A 126 -2.24 27.46 -16.89
C GLU A 126 -2.76 27.41 -18.34
N ILE A 127 -3.01 26.20 -18.87
CA ILE A 127 -3.55 26.05 -20.23
C ILE A 127 -4.97 26.64 -20.31
N GLU A 128 -5.78 26.49 -19.25
CA GLU A 128 -7.10 27.10 -19.20
C GLU A 128 -7.03 28.62 -19.28
N GLU A 129 -6.19 29.26 -18.47
CA GLU A 129 -6.00 30.72 -18.48
C GLU A 129 -5.54 31.22 -19.87
N LEU A 130 -4.66 30.47 -20.55
CA LEU A 130 -4.23 30.78 -21.92
C LEU A 130 -5.33 30.58 -22.96
N THR A 131 -6.18 29.56 -22.81
CA THR A 131 -7.30 29.30 -23.73
C THR A 131 -8.54 30.15 -23.46
N ASP A 132 -8.59 30.88 -22.34
CA ASP A 132 -9.72 31.75 -21.98
C ASP A 132 -9.38 33.25 -21.96
N SER A 133 -8.16 33.62 -22.35
CA SER A 133 -7.73 35.02 -22.43
C SER A 133 -8.49 35.81 -23.51
N GLU A 134 -8.61 37.12 -23.27
CA GLU A 134 -9.22 38.07 -24.21
C GLU A 134 -8.35 38.30 -25.46
N GLU A 135 -7.11 37.81 -25.48
CA GLU A 135 -6.18 37.86 -26.64
C GLU A 135 -6.56 36.89 -27.78
N LYS A 136 -7.69 36.17 -27.67
CA LYS A 136 -8.24 35.29 -28.72
C LYS A 136 -8.40 36.00 -30.08
N GLU A 137 -8.58 37.32 -30.08
CA GLU A 137 -8.74 38.13 -31.30
C GLU A 137 -7.43 38.35 -32.09
N MET A 138 -6.27 37.90 -31.57
CA MET A 138 -4.96 38.02 -32.24
C MET A 138 -4.51 36.78 -33.02
N TYR A 139 -5.26 35.66 -32.93
CA TYR A 139 -4.92 34.40 -33.61
C TYR A 139 -5.49 34.36 -35.03
N ASP A 140 -4.72 33.77 -35.95
CA ASP A 140 -5.13 33.58 -37.34
C ASP A 140 -6.44 32.76 -37.40
N PRO A 141 -7.46 33.18 -38.19
CA PRO A 141 -8.69 32.40 -38.38
C PRO A 141 -8.48 30.95 -38.82
N ASP A 142 -7.35 30.65 -39.49
CA ASP A 142 -6.96 29.30 -39.91
C ASP A 142 -6.20 28.53 -38.81
N ASP A 143 -5.86 29.18 -37.68
CA ASP A 143 -5.17 28.54 -36.57
C ASP A 143 -6.11 27.64 -35.74
N CYS A 144 -5.80 26.34 -35.75
CA CYS A 144 -6.54 25.32 -35.03
C CYS A 144 -6.05 25.11 -33.58
N LEU A 145 -5.07 25.88 -33.11
CA LEU A 145 -4.47 25.72 -31.78
C LEU A 145 -5.53 25.84 -30.67
N LEU A 146 -6.35 26.90 -30.70
CA LEU A 146 -7.38 27.15 -29.69
C LEU A 146 -8.44 26.03 -29.64
N SER A 147 -8.91 25.57 -30.79
CA SER A 147 -9.92 24.50 -30.87
C SER A 147 -9.36 23.14 -30.42
N THR A 148 -8.11 22.86 -30.77
CA THR A 148 -7.39 21.64 -30.37
C THR A 148 -7.10 21.64 -28.86
N MET A 149 -6.59 22.75 -28.32
CA MET A 149 -6.29 22.88 -26.89
C MET A 149 -7.56 22.85 -26.05
N SER A 150 -8.64 23.51 -26.48
CA SER A 150 -9.94 23.42 -25.79
C SER A 150 -10.46 21.99 -25.69
N THR A 151 -10.33 21.22 -26.78
CA THR A 151 -10.72 19.79 -26.81
C THR A 151 -9.84 18.95 -25.88
N PHE A 152 -8.53 19.19 -25.90
CA PHE A 152 -7.58 18.53 -25.00
C PHE A 152 -7.88 18.85 -23.52
N CYS A 153 -8.08 20.13 -23.16
CA CYS A 153 -8.40 20.56 -21.80
C CYS A 153 -9.66 19.89 -21.27
N LYS A 154 -10.74 19.81 -22.08
CA LYS A 154 -11.97 19.10 -21.70
C LYS A 154 -11.71 17.62 -21.40
N ALA A 155 -10.97 16.92 -22.26
CA ALA A 155 -10.64 15.51 -22.06
C ALA A 155 -9.72 15.28 -20.85
N ALA A 156 -8.74 16.16 -20.67
CA ALA A 156 -7.80 16.09 -19.56
C ALA A 156 -8.47 16.38 -18.21
N LYS A 157 -9.34 17.40 -18.11
CA LYS A 157 -10.17 17.67 -16.92
C LYS A 157 -10.98 16.44 -16.48
N SER A 158 -11.65 15.79 -17.44
CA SER A 158 -12.45 14.59 -17.16
C SER A 158 -11.57 13.44 -16.64
N SER A 159 -10.39 13.27 -17.24
CA SER A 159 -9.40 12.27 -16.82
C SER A 159 -8.84 12.57 -15.43
N MET A 160 -8.53 13.83 -15.14
CA MET A 160 -8.03 14.27 -13.83
C MET A 160 -9.06 14.08 -12.74
N LYS A 161 -10.32 14.45 -12.97
CA LYS A 161 -11.42 14.22 -12.02
C LYS A 161 -11.55 12.74 -11.63
N LYS A 162 -11.42 11.84 -12.61
CA LYS A 162 -11.42 10.39 -12.35
C LYS A 162 -10.21 9.97 -11.51
N LEU A 163 -9.02 10.49 -11.82
CA LEU A 163 -7.81 10.20 -11.07
C LEU A 163 -7.91 10.71 -9.62
N THR A 164 -8.39 11.93 -9.39
CA THR A 164 -8.65 12.48 -8.05
C THR A 164 -9.55 11.55 -7.24
N MET A 165 -10.68 11.14 -7.82
CA MET A 165 -11.62 10.26 -7.14
C MET A 165 -11.00 8.89 -6.82
N ASN A 166 -10.14 8.37 -7.70
CA ASN A 166 -9.42 7.13 -7.45
C ASN A 166 -8.40 7.26 -6.31
N VAL A 167 -7.64 8.35 -6.26
CA VAL A 167 -6.64 8.61 -5.20
C VAL A 167 -7.32 8.80 -3.85
N SER A 168 -8.37 9.61 -3.74
CA SER A 168 -9.11 9.78 -2.48
C SER A 168 -9.72 8.46 -1.98
N ASN A 169 -10.29 7.66 -2.90
CA ASN A 169 -10.80 6.34 -2.55
C ASN A 169 -9.68 5.38 -2.10
N LEU A 170 -8.48 5.50 -2.67
CA LEU A 170 -7.32 4.72 -2.27
C LEU A 170 -6.85 5.10 -0.85
N GLU A 171 -6.79 6.40 -0.53
CA GLU A 171 -6.45 6.86 0.82
C GLU A 171 -7.37 6.27 1.88
N ILE A 172 -8.68 6.29 1.63
CA ILE A 172 -9.67 5.72 2.54
C ILE A 172 -9.43 4.21 2.71
N ARG A 173 -9.10 3.48 1.63
CA ARG A 173 -8.77 2.05 1.70
C ARG A 173 -7.52 1.80 2.53
N CYS A 174 -6.44 2.55 2.28
CA CYS A 174 -5.19 2.44 3.01
C CYS A 174 -5.43 2.68 4.51
N LYS A 175 -6.10 3.78 4.88
CA LYS A 175 -6.44 4.09 6.27
C LYS A 175 -7.26 2.98 6.93
N ARG A 176 -8.22 2.38 6.23
CA ARG A 176 -9.02 1.25 6.75
C ARG A 176 -8.16 0.00 7.02
N VAL A 177 -7.23 -0.32 6.12
CA VAL A 177 -6.33 -1.47 6.29
C VAL A 177 -5.36 -1.23 7.45
N MET A 178 -4.72 -0.06 7.50
CA MET A 178 -3.85 0.31 8.62
C MET A 178 -4.57 0.21 9.97
N LYS A 179 -5.79 0.76 10.06
CA LYS A 179 -6.62 0.66 11.27
C LYS A 179 -6.97 -0.78 11.64
N GLN A 180 -7.28 -1.63 10.66
CA GLN A 180 -7.59 -3.03 10.91
C GLN A 180 -6.42 -3.80 11.54
N PHE A 181 -5.20 -3.44 11.16
CA PHE A 181 -3.97 -4.04 11.66
C PHE A 181 -3.35 -3.26 12.83
N ALA A 182 -4.05 -2.25 13.35
CA ALA A 182 -3.55 -1.33 14.39
C ALA A 182 -2.15 -0.77 14.08
N PHE A 183 -1.87 -0.49 12.81
CA PHE A 183 -0.57 -0.03 12.33
C PHE A 183 -0.55 1.48 12.17
N GLY A 184 0.04 2.18 13.15
CA GLY A 184 0.02 3.63 13.26
C GLY A 184 -1.31 4.20 13.78
N ASP A 185 -1.25 5.42 14.29
CA ASP A 185 -2.40 6.20 14.77
C ASP A 185 -2.17 7.71 14.60
N ASP A 186 -3.10 8.54 15.09
CA ASP A 186 -3.01 10.00 14.96
C ASP A 186 -1.82 10.61 15.75
N HIS A 187 -1.32 9.92 16.79
CA HIS A 187 -0.16 10.34 17.57
C HIS A 187 1.16 9.81 17.00
N LYS A 188 1.10 8.70 16.25
CA LYS A 188 2.23 8.07 15.57
C LYS A 188 1.82 7.69 14.14
N PRO A 189 1.76 8.68 13.23
CA PRO A 189 1.36 8.42 11.85
C PRO A 189 2.40 7.54 11.16
N GLU A 190 1.93 6.48 10.51
CA GLU A 190 2.75 5.57 9.73
C GLU A 190 2.25 5.46 8.30
N ARG A 191 3.13 4.99 7.42
CA ARG A 191 2.83 4.83 6.00
C ARG A 191 2.31 3.42 5.74
N ILE A 192 1.36 3.31 4.82
CA ILE A 192 0.80 2.00 4.42
C ILE A 192 1.90 1.10 3.83
N GLU A 193 2.91 1.70 3.23
CA GLU A 193 4.02 0.99 2.62
C GLU A 193 4.94 0.35 3.67
N ASP A 194 5.05 0.94 4.86
CA ASP A 194 5.78 0.34 5.98
C ASP A 194 5.04 -0.91 6.48
N LEU A 195 3.70 -0.87 6.53
CA LEU A 195 2.90 -2.07 6.81
C LEU A 195 3.14 -3.16 5.76
N PHE A 196 3.12 -2.80 4.47
CA PHE A 196 3.38 -3.77 3.40
C PHE A 196 4.79 -4.36 3.49
N LYS A 197 5.78 -3.53 3.82
CA LYS A 197 7.17 -3.94 3.98
C LYS A 197 7.33 -4.91 5.14
N VAL A 198 6.80 -4.58 6.32
CA VAL A 198 6.85 -5.44 7.52
C VAL A 198 6.22 -6.81 7.23
N LEU A 199 5.04 -6.83 6.60
CA LEU A 199 4.37 -8.07 6.26
C LEU A 199 5.14 -8.85 5.19
N TRP A 200 5.70 -8.18 4.18
CA TRP A 200 6.51 -8.82 3.16
C TRP A 200 7.76 -9.49 3.75
N GLU A 201 8.55 -8.75 4.53
CA GLU A 201 9.77 -9.25 5.17
C GLU A 201 9.47 -10.45 6.07
N PHE A 202 8.34 -10.42 6.79
CA PHE A 202 7.89 -11.57 7.55
C PHE A 202 7.55 -12.78 6.67
N MET A 203 6.87 -12.60 5.54
CA MET A 203 6.57 -13.69 4.61
C MET A 203 7.84 -14.32 4.04
N GLU A 204 8.84 -13.51 3.65
CA GLU A 204 10.12 -14.02 3.15
C GLU A 204 10.90 -14.76 4.24
N SER A 205 10.71 -14.42 5.52
CA SER A 205 11.38 -15.12 6.63
C SER A 205 10.80 -16.50 6.94
N ILE A 206 9.60 -16.80 6.41
CA ILE A 206 8.90 -18.08 6.58
C ILE A 206 9.33 -19.11 5.52
N GLU A 207 9.92 -18.67 4.40
CA GLU A 207 10.53 -19.53 3.37
C GLU A 207 11.91 -20.07 3.81
#